data_AF-A0A3E0Q8P9-F1
#
_entry.id   AF-A0A3E0Q8P9-F1
#
_cell.length_a   1.000
_cell.length_b   1.000
_cell.length_c   1.000
_cell.angle_alpha   90.00
_cell.angle_beta   90.00
_cell.angle_gamma   90.00
#
_symmetry.space_group_name_H-M   'P 1'
#
loop_
_entity.id
_entity.type
_entity.pdbx_description
1 polymer ?
#
loop_
_entity_poly.entity_id
_entity_poly.type
_entity_poly.pdbx_seq_one_letter_code
_entity_poly.pdbx_strand_id
1 'polypeptide(L)'
;MGGFWMRKFGTWMMIAAVFGIVFSAQPRPVEAQKAYFDAFVAKYENVAEEAKAKKCAVCHGKQKKMRSDYAKALEEALGEKKVKDKDKINAALDEVAEMENGDGDKYGDLLADGKLPAPYSE
;
A
#
# COMPACT_ATOMS: atom_id res chain seq x y z
N MET A 1 39.57 -64.33 -31.99
CA MET A 1 38.67 -63.55 -32.86
C MET A 1 37.85 -62.63 -31.99
N GLY A 2 37.94 -61.31 -32.22
CA GLY A 2 37.07 -60.24 -31.66
C GLY A 2 37.17 -60.06 -30.13
N GLY A 3 37.25 -58.87 -29.54
CA GLY A 3 36.88 -57.53 -29.97
C GLY A 3 36.16 -56.85 -28.79
N PHE A 4 36.59 -55.64 -28.42
CA PHE A 4 35.92 -54.69 -27.51
C PHE A 4 36.07 -54.96 -26.00
N TRP A 5 37.24 -54.77 -25.37
CA TRP A 5 37.87 -53.51 -24.94
C TRP A 5 36.95 -52.47 -24.27
N MET A 6 37.09 -52.43 -22.93
CA MET A 6 37.05 -51.26 -22.03
C MET A 6 35.66 -50.66 -21.71
N ARG A 7 35.08 -51.01 -20.56
CA ARG A 7 35.18 -50.27 -19.27
C ARG A 7 34.86 -48.78 -19.44
N LYS A 8 33.82 -48.30 -18.75
CA LYS A 8 33.84 -47.30 -17.65
C LYS A 8 32.40 -47.21 -17.10
N PHE A 9 32.18 -47.65 -15.86
CA PHE A 9 32.18 -46.77 -14.69
C PHE A 9 31.23 -45.59 -14.83
N GLY A 10 30.27 -45.51 -13.92
CA GLY A 10 29.74 -44.21 -13.49
C GLY A 10 28.48 -43.81 -14.21
N THR A 11 27.38 -44.41 -13.77
CA THR A 11 26.04 -43.83 -13.77
C THR A 11 26.06 -42.45 -13.11
N TRP A 12 26.49 -41.37 -13.78
CA TRP A 12 26.24 -39.99 -13.36
C TRP A 12 26.78 -38.98 -14.38
N MET A 13 25.87 -38.33 -15.11
CA MET A 13 25.93 -36.94 -15.61
C MET A 13 24.99 -36.83 -16.82
N MET A 14 23.73 -36.51 -16.56
CA MET A 14 22.88 -35.80 -17.52
C MET A 14 22.35 -34.55 -16.84
N ILE A 15 23.03 -33.45 -17.13
CA ILE A 15 22.64 -32.07 -16.86
C ILE A 15 21.53 -31.70 -17.84
N ALA A 16 20.41 -31.18 -17.36
CA ALA A 16 19.63 -30.17 -18.07
C ALA A 16 18.75 -29.41 -17.07
N ALA A 17 19.30 -28.31 -16.59
CA ALA A 17 18.68 -27.38 -15.66
C ALA A 17 17.53 -26.62 -16.34
N VAL A 18 16.28 -26.98 -16.04
CA VAL A 18 15.11 -26.12 -16.29
C VAL A 18 14.06 -26.38 -15.21
N PHE A 19 14.31 -25.93 -13.98
CA PHE A 19 13.22 -25.55 -13.09
C PHE A 19 13.36 -24.06 -12.86
N GLY A 20 12.70 -23.32 -13.75
CA GLY A 20 12.63 -21.87 -13.70
C GLY A 20 12.18 -21.43 -12.32
N ILE A 21 12.99 -20.56 -11.74
CA ILE A 21 12.69 -19.79 -10.55
C ILE A 21 11.33 -19.13 -10.80
N VAL A 22 10.27 -19.70 -10.21
CA VAL A 22 9.00 -18.99 -10.03
C VAL A 22 9.36 -17.84 -9.09
N PHE A 23 9.62 -16.69 -9.69
CA PHE A 23 9.80 -15.44 -8.98
C PHE A 23 8.50 -15.19 -8.24
N SER A 24 8.47 -15.58 -6.96
CA SER A 24 7.33 -15.38 -6.10
C SER A 24 7.02 -13.88 -6.10
N ALA A 25 5.86 -13.52 -6.65
CA ALA A 25 5.28 -12.20 -6.46
C ALA A 25 4.88 -12.08 -4.99
N GLN A 26 5.86 -11.94 -4.11
CA GLN A 26 5.65 -11.61 -2.72
C GLN A 26 4.94 -10.24 -2.70
N PRO A 27 3.75 -10.11 -2.07
CA PRO A 27 3.12 -8.82 -1.90
C PRO A 27 4.06 -7.90 -1.13
N ARG A 28 4.70 -6.96 -1.85
CA ARG A 28 5.56 -5.92 -1.27
C ARG A 28 4.71 -4.97 -0.41
N PRO A 29 5.27 -4.41 0.67
CA PRO A 29 4.61 -4.31 1.96
C PRO A 29 3.39 -3.38 1.96
N VAL A 30 2.30 -3.91 2.49
CA VAL A 30 1.05 -3.23 2.91
C VAL A 30 1.30 -2.29 4.12
N GLU A 31 2.51 -2.30 4.68
CA GLU A 31 2.83 -1.71 5.98
C GLU A 31 2.73 -0.18 6.01
N ALA A 32 3.16 0.53 4.97
CA ALA A 32 3.05 2.00 4.95
C ALA A 32 1.58 2.44 4.82
N GLN A 33 0.78 1.74 4.01
CA GLN A 33 -0.65 1.98 3.90
C GLN A 33 -1.36 1.71 5.23
N LYS A 34 -0.95 0.65 5.94
CA LYS A 34 -1.43 0.36 7.29
C LYS A 34 -1.03 1.48 8.27
N ALA A 35 0.21 1.98 8.20
CA ALA A 35 0.67 3.07 9.06
C ALA A 35 -0.15 4.36 8.85
N TYR A 36 -0.46 4.73 7.61
CA TYR A 36 -1.31 5.89 7.32
C TYR A 36 -2.72 5.71 7.89
N PHE A 37 -3.31 4.54 7.65
CA PHE A 37 -4.66 4.25 8.12
C PHE A 37 -4.73 4.17 9.65
N ASP A 38 -3.75 3.53 10.29
CA ASP A 38 -3.64 3.45 11.75
C ASP A 38 -3.49 4.85 12.36
N ALA A 39 -2.68 5.73 11.76
CA ALA A 39 -2.52 7.11 12.22
C ALA A 39 -3.82 7.90 12.04
N PHE A 40 -4.50 7.74 10.90
CA PHE A 40 -5.79 8.38 10.63
C PHE A 40 -6.85 8.00 11.69
N VAL A 41 -7.04 6.71 11.96
CA VAL A 41 -8.05 6.27 12.95
C VAL A 41 -7.67 6.60 14.38
N ALA A 42 -6.37 6.74 14.68
CA ALA A 42 -5.90 7.18 15.99
C ALA A 42 -6.08 8.69 16.19
N LYS A 43 -5.95 9.49 15.12
CA LYS A 43 -6.11 10.94 15.16
C LYS A 43 -7.59 11.35 15.18
N TYR A 44 -8.42 10.67 14.39
CA TYR A 44 -9.83 11.00 14.19
C TYR A 44 -10.73 9.91 14.78
N GLU A 45 -10.78 9.83 16.11
CA GLU A 45 -11.52 8.80 16.85
C GLU A 45 -13.02 8.81 16.55
N ASN A 46 -13.59 9.98 16.31
CA ASN A 46 -15.01 10.19 16.00
C ASN A 46 -15.45 9.55 14.67
N VAL A 47 -14.56 9.41 13.70
CA VAL A 47 -14.81 8.71 12.42
C VAL A 47 -14.12 7.35 12.34
N ALA A 48 -13.42 6.91 13.39
CA ALA A 48 -12.59 5.71 13.35
C ALA A 48 -13.39 4.45 13.03
N GLU A 49 -14.60 4.31 13.58
CA GLU A 49 -15.48 3.16 13.33
C GLU A 49 -15.93 3.10 11.85
N GLU A 50 -16.38 4.23 11.30
CA GLU A 50 -16.78 4.32 9.89
C GLU A 50 -15.57 4.12 8.97
N ALA A 51 -14.41 4.68 9.33
CA ALA A 51 -13.16 4.51 8.60
C ALA A 51 -12.74 3.04 8.57
N LYS A 52 -12.83 2.32 9.70
CA LYS A 52 -12.54 0.87 9.79
C LYS A 52 -13.53 0.03 8.99
N ALA A 53 -14.79 0.46 8.86
CA ALA A 53 -15.76 -0.20 8.00
C ALA A 53 -15.40 -0.03 6.52
N LYS A 54 -14.99 1.18 6.11
CA LYS A 54 -14.61 1.51 4.73
C LYS A 54 -13.18 1.07 4.35
N LYS A 55 -12.28 0.90 5.31
CA LYS A 55 -10.87 0.48 5.17
C LYS A 55 -10.15 1.24 4.05
N CYS A 56 -9.84 0.54 2.96
CA CYS A 56 -9.16 1.09 1.79
C CYS A 56 -9.99 2.16 1.08
N ALA A 57 -11.33 2.14 1.20
CA ALA A 57 -12.21 3.03 0.46
C ALA A 57 -12.15 4.49 0.94
N VAL A 58 -11.54 4.75 2.10
CA VAL A 58 -11.27 6.13 2.57
C VAL A 58 -10.24 6.82 1.67
N CYS A 59 -9.24 6.08 1.19
CA CYS A 59 -8.12 6.65 0.42
C CYS A 59 -8.07 6.16 -1.04
N HIS A 60 -8.73 5.04 -1.34
CA HIS A 60 -8.67 4.39 -2.65
C HIS A 60 -10.04 4.12 -3.23
N GLY A 61 -10.15 4.18 -4.55
CA GLY A 61 -11.32 3.71 -5.29
C GLY A 61 -11.34 2.18 -5.43
N LYS A 62 -12.06 1.69 -6.46
CA LYS A 62 -12.17 0.25 -6.78
C LYS A 62 -10.80 -0.42 -6.98
N GLN A 63 -9.79 0.34 -7.42
CA GLN A 63 -8.42 -0.13 -7.60
C GLN A 63 -7.44 0.67 -6.74
N LYS A 64 -6.38 0.03 -6.24
CA LYS A 64 -5.35 0.68 -5.40
C LYS A 64 -4.67 1.91 -6.02
N LYS A 65 -4.68 2.01 -7.35
CA LYS A 65 -4.12 3.14 -8.10
C LYS A 65 -5.07 4.33 -8.18
N MET A 66 -6.38 4.09 -8.02
CA MET A 66 -7.38 5.14 -7.92
C MET A 66 -7.27 5.72 -6.51
N ARG A 67 -6.79 6.95 -6.39
CA ARG A 67 -6.60 7.66 -5.12
C ARG A 67 -7.59 8.80 -5.06
N SER A 68 -8.33 8.90 -3.95
CA SER A 68 -9.19 10.06 -3.69
C SER A 68 -8.37 11.34 -3.61
N ASP A 69 -9.01 12.50 -3.73
CA ASP A 69 -8.30 13.78 -3.64
C ASP A 69 -7.68 13.98 -2.25
N TYR A 70 -8.34 13.50 -1.19
CA TYR A 70 -7.75 13.39 0.14
C TYR A 70 -6.45 12.56 0.16
N ALA A 71 -6.42 11.42 -0.53
CA ALA A 71 -5.24 10.57 -0.56
C ALA A 71 -4.08 11.18 -1.38
N LYS A 72 -4.39 12.00 -2.38
CA LYS A 72 -3.39 12.78 -3.13
C LYS A 72 -2.85 13.91 -2.27
N ALA A 73 -3.73 14.66 -1.59
CA ALA A 73 -3.34 15.71 -0.65
C ALA A 73 -2.40 15.17 0.45
N LEU A 74 -2.70 13.98 1.00
CA LEU A 74 -1.82 13.34 1.97
C LEU A 74 -0.47 12.89 1.38
N GLU A 75 -0.44 12.42 0.14
CA GLU A 75 0.82 12.10 -0.54
C GLU A 75 1.66 13.35 -0.80
N GLU A 76 1.04 14.47 -1.17
CA GLU A 76 1.70 15.75 -1.40
C GLU A 76 2.27 16.32 -0.09
N ALA A 77 1.47 16.34 0.98
CA ALA A 77 1.92 16.78 2.31
C ALA A 77 3.05 15.90 2.87
N LEU A 78 3.02 14.59 2.62
CA LEU A 78 4.11 13.69 3.01
C LEU A 78 5.41 13.95 2.23
N GLY A 79 5.33 14.45 0.99
CA GLY A 79 6.48 14.74 0.11
C GLY A 79 7.29 13.51 -0.36
N GLU A 80 7.08 12.35 0.24
CA GLU A 80 7.76 11.09 -0.07
C GLU A 80 6.81 9.89 0.02
N LYS A 81 7.14 8.84 -0.75
CA LYS A 81 6.35 7.61 -0.78
C LYS A 81 6.85 6.64 0.30
N LYS A 82 5.91 5.90 0.90
CA LYS A 82 6.18 4.83 1.89
C LYS A 82 6.76 5.32 3.22
N VAL A 83 6.47 6.57 3.61
CA VAL A 83 6.68 7.05 4.97
C VAL A 83 6.02 6.11 5.98
N LYS A 84 6.76 5.74 7.02
CA LYS A 84 6.26 4.93 8.16
C LYS A 84 6.43 5.65 9.50
N ASP A 85 7.08 6.79 9.48
CA ASP A 85 7.32 7.62 10.64
C ASP A 85 5.98 8.25 11.09
N LYS A 86 5.58 7.97 12.33
CA LYS A 86 4.27 8.39 12.84
C LYS A 86 4.17 9.91 12.96
N ASP A 87 5.27 10.59 13.31
CA ASP A 87 5.26 12.02 13.52
C ASP A 87 5.15 12.74 12.17
N LYS A 88 5.86 12.27 11.15
CA LYS A 88 5.67 12.75 9.77
C LYS A 88 4.26 12.51 9.25
N ILE A 89 3.68 11.35 9.54
CA ILE A 89 2.31 11.03 9.11
C ILE A 89 1.31 11.94 9.82
N ASN A 90 1.45 12.15 11.13
CA ASN A 90 0.57 13.03 11.89
C ASN A 90 0.68 14.48 11.41
N ALA A 91 1.89 14.98 11.17
CA ALA A 91 2.12 16.31 10.62
C ALA A 91 1.47 16.48 9.25
N ALA A 92 1.60 15.49 8.36
CA ALA A 92 0.93 15.52 7.07
C ALA A 92 -0.60 15.46 7.20
N LEU A 93 -1.14 14.71 8.19
CA LEU A 93 -2.58 14.70 8.47
C LEU A 93 -3.08 16.06 8.98
N ASP A 94 -2.27 16.78 9.78
CA ASP A 94 -2.56 18.16 10.21
C ASP A 94 -2.54 19.13 9.02
N GLU A 95 -1.55 19.02 8.14
CA GLU A 95 -1.47 19.85 6.94
C GLU A 95 -2.68 19.63 6.01
N VAL A 96 -3.04 18.37 5.76
CA VAL A 96 -4.23 18.05 4.94
C VAL A 96 -5.50 18.52 5.61
N ALA A 97 -5.59 18.52 6.94
CA ALA A 97 -6.76 19.03 7.66
C ALA A 97 -7.00 20.52 7.38
N GLU A 98 -5.97 21.29 7.01
CA GLU A 98 -6.10 22.70 6.63
C GLU A 98 -6.50 22.93 5.17
N MET A 99 -6.40 21.90 4.32
CA MET A 99 -6.73 21.97 2.89
C MET A 99 -8.25 21.89 2.65
N GLU A 100 -8.71 22.50 1.56
CA GLU A 100 -10.11 22.46 1.13
C GLU A 100 -10.50 21.09 0.55
N ASN A 101 -11.70 20.62 0.88
CA ASN A 101 -12.24 19.30 0.53
C ASN A 101 -12.98 19.26 -0.82
N GLY A 102 -12.87 20.31 -1.63
CA GLY A 102 -13.56 20.46 -2.92
C GLY A 102 -14.97 21.05 -2.83
N ASP A 103 -15.63 20.95 -1.68
CA ASP A 103 -16.94 21.55 -1.39
C ASP A 103 -16.83 22.95 -0.75
N GLY A 104 -15.61 23.45 -0.56
CA GLY A 104 -15.30 24.75 0.04
C GLY A 104 -15.08 24.72 1.55
N ASP A 105 -15.30 23.58 2.20
CA ASP A 105 -14.95 23.35 3.60
C ASP A 105 -13.54 22.75 3.71
N LYS A 106 -12.91 22.83 4.88
CA LYS A 106 -11.64 22.13 5.11
C LYS A 106 -11.85 20.65 5.41
N TYR A 107 -10.87 19.81 5.09
CA TYR A 107 -10.92 18.40 5.49
C TYR A 107 -10.99 18.23 7.01
N GLY A 108 -10.31 19.10 7.77
CA GLY A 108 -10.34 19.08 9.22
C GLY A 108 -11.74 19.32 9.78
N ASP A 109 -12.47 20.29 9.23
CA ASP A 109 -13.85 20.59 9.63
C ASP A 109 -14.79 19.44 9.30
N LEU A 110 -14.66 18.86 8.09
CA LEU A 110 -15.42 17.68 7.68
C LEU A 110 -15.18 16.48 8.63
N LEU A 111 -13.92 16.23 8.98
CA LEU A 111 -13.53 15.15 9.88
C LEU A 111 -14.01 15.41 11.31
N ALA A 112 -13.95 16.65 11.79
CA ALA A 112 -14.49 17.04 13.09
C ALA A 112 -16.01 16.84 13.19
N ASP A 113 -16.72 17.08 12.09
CA ASP A 113 -18.15 16.82 11.91
C ASP A 113 -18.54 15.33 11.94
N GLY A 114 -17.56 14.42 12.06
CA GLY A 114 -17.81 12.99 12.03
C GLY A 114 -18.07 12.46 10.62
N LYS A 115 -17.65 13.18 9.57
CA LYS A 115 -17.81 12.77 8.18
C LYS A 115 -16.46 12.38 7.58
N LEU A 116 -16.45 11.32 6.78
CA LEU A 116 -15.27 10.94 6.04
C LEU A 116 -15.12 11.77 4.76
N PRO A 117 -13.88 12.02 4.31
CA PRO A 117 -13.61 12.60 3.00
C PRO A 117 -14.30 11.81 1.89
N ALA A 118 -14.68 12.53 0.82
CA ALA A 118 -15.31 11.92 -0.33
C ALA A 118 -14.44 10.75 -0.85
N PRO A 119 -15.06 9.59 -1.14
CA PRO A 119 -14.34 8.50 -1.79
C PRO A 119 -13.88 8.95 -3.18
N TYR A 120 -13.00 8.17 -3.80
CA TYR A 120 -12.62 8.42 -5.19
C TYR A 120 -13.85 8.58 -6.10
N SER A 121 -14.02 9.76 -6.69
CA SER A 121 -14.94 10.01 -7.80
C SER A 121 -14.21 9.75 -9.12
N GLU A 122 -14.83 8.93 -9.98
CA GLU A 122 -14.34 8.54 -11.32
C GLU A 122 -14.33 9.73 -12.29
#